data_AF-A0A839N9E6-F1
#
_entry.id   AF-A0A839N9E6-F1
#
_cell.length_a   1.000
_cell.length_b   1.000
_cell.length_c   1.000
_cell.angle_alpha   90.00
_cell.angle_beta   90.00
_cell.angle_gamma   90.00
#
_symmetry.space_group_name_H-M   'P 1'
#
loop_
_entity.id
_entity.type
_entity.pdbx_description
1 polymer ?
#
loop_
_entity_poly.entity_id
_entity_poly.type
_entity_poly.pdbx_seq_one_letter_code
_entity_poly.pdbx_strand_id
1 'polypeptide(L)'
;MPTTKPRHAVTETPEVSAALHAAARRWPQDRDKPARLLRHLIDEGFKSIEPEAADRGNDRLAALHRISGSYTGLYEPGYLEDLRAEWPS
;
A
#
# COMPACT_ATOMS: atom_id res chain seq x y z
N MET A 1 15.42 21.54 -22.88
CA MET A 1 15.72 20.62 -21.77
C MET A 1 14.61 19.58 -21.66
N PRO A 2 14.74 18.39 -22.27
CA PRO A 2 13.81 17.30 -22.02
C PRO A 2 14.04 16.77 -20.61
N THR A 3 13.06 16.92 -19.73
CA THR A 3 13.08 16.31 -18.40
C THR A 3 12.73 14.83 -18.55
N THR A 4 13.54 13.92 -18.00
CA THR A 4 13.35 12.46 -18.06
C THR A 4 12.04 11.97 -17.43
N LYS A 5 11.40 12.77 -16.57
CA LYS A 5 10.18 12.39 -15.86
C LYS A 5 8.92 12.73 -16.67
N PRO A 6 7.92 11.84 -16.71
CA PRO A 6 6.64 12.11 -17.35
C PRO A 6 5.93 13.28 -16.65
N ARG A 7 5.19 14.07 -17.43
CA ARG A 7 4.36 15.17 -16.93
C ARG A 7 2.90 14.75 -16.95
N HIS A 8 2.21 14.93 -15.82
CA HIS A 8 0.77 14.78 -15.72
C HIS A 8 0.16 16.17 -15.58
N ALA A 9 -0.54 16.62 -16.62
CA ALA A 9 -1.23 17.90 -16.60
C ALA A 9 -2.56 17.75 -15.84
N VAL A 10 -2.86 18.71 -14.97
CA VAL A 10 -4.13 18.78 -14.23
C VAL A 10 -4.78 20.10 -14.59
N THR A 11 -6.00 20.04 -15.09
CA THR A 11 -6.85 21.21 -15.34
C THR A 11 -7.46 21.66 -14.02
N GLU A 12 -7.43 22.96 -13.74
CA GLU A 12 -8.09 23.49 -12.56
C GLU A 12 -9.61 23.48 -12.74
N THR A 13 -10.27 22.65 -11.93
CA THR A 13 -11.72 22.59 -11.79
C THR A 13 -12.13 23.13 -10.40
N PRO A 14 -13.42 23.40 -10.15
CA PRO A 14 -13.87 23.81 -8.82
C PRO A 14 -13.43 22.85 -7.70
N GLU A 15 -13.43 21.55 -7.96
CA GLU A 15 -13.00 20.51 -7.01
C GLU A 15 -11.49 20.58 -6.75
N VAL A 16 -10.68 20.77 -7.80
CA VAL A 16 -9.23 20.94 -7.66
C VAL A 16 -8.93 22.20 -6.86
N SER A 17 -9.64 23.30 -7.13
CA SER A 17 -9.49 24.56 -6.40
C SER A 17 -9.84 24.40 -4.91
N ALA A 18 -10.95 23.71 -4.60
CA ALA A 18 -11.33 23.40 -3.22
C ALA A 18 -10.29 22.54 -2.50
N ALA A 19 -9.74 21.52 -3.18
CA ALA A 19 -8.68 20.68 -2.64
C ALA A 19 -7.39 21.47 -2.37
N LEU A 20 -6.99 22.37 -3.28
CA LEU A 20 -5.85 23.25 -3.09
C LEU A 20 -6.06 24.23 -1.92
N HIS A 21 -7.27 24.78 -1.77
CA HIS A 21 -7.61 25.61 -0.61
C HIS A 21 -7.51 24.84 0.71
N ALA A 22 -7.94 23.57 0.73
CA ALA A 22 -7.79 22.70 1.89
C ALA A 22 -6.32 22.41 2.19
N ALA A 23 -5.54 22.07 1.15
CA ALA A 23 -4.11 21.83 1.25
C ALA A 23 -3.36 23.06 1.77
N ALA A 24 -3.70 24.27 1.30
CA ALA A 24 -3.07 25.51 1.74
C ALA A 24 -3.29 25.80 3.24
N ARG A 25 -4.42 25.37 3.81
CA ARG A 25 -4.63 25.44 5.27
C ARG A 25 -3.72 24.49 6.04
N ARG A 26 -3.45 23.31 5.48
CA ARG A 26 -2.62 22.26 6.08
C ARG A 26 -1.12 22.49 5.91
N TRP A 27 -0.70 23.13 4.81
CA TRP A 27 0.67 23.49 4.46
C TRP A 27 0.78 24.98 4.06
N PRO A 28 0.66 25.92 5.01
CA PRO A 28 0.63 27.36 4.72
C PRO A 28 1.88 27.89 4.00
N GLN A 29 3.05 27.28 4.23
CA GLN A 29 4.33 27.65 3.61
C GLN A 29 4.37 27.47 2.08
N ASP A 30 3.45 26.66 1.55
CA ASP A 30 3.33 26.37 0.11
C ASP A 30 1.99 26.87 -0.46
N ARG A 31 1.25 27.73 0.27
CA ARG A 31 -0.05 28.31 -0.14
C ARG A 31 -0.07 28.80 -1.59
N ASP A 32 0.95 29.55 -2.01
CA ASP A 32 1.02 30.16 -3.33
C ASP A 32 1.74 29.28 -4.36
N LYS A 33 1.92 27.98 -4.05
CA LYS A 33 2.62 27.00 -4.89
C LYS A 33 1.72 25.79 -5.17
N PRO A 34 0.75 25.90 -6.10
CA PRO A 34 -0.22 24.85 -6.39
C PRO A 34 0.40 23.49 -6.69
N ALA A 35 1.50 23.45 -7.45
CA ALA A 35 2.20 22.19 -7.78
C ALA A 35 2.77 21.48 -6.53
N ARG A 36 3.21 22.22 -5.51
CA ARG A 36 3.67 21.63 -4.25
C ARG A 36 2.50 21.15 -3.40
N LEU A 37 1.39 21.88 -3.39
CA LEU A 37 0.18 21.45 -2.71
C LEU A 37 -0.39 20.16 -3.34
N LEU A 38 -0.42 20.07 -4.67
CA LEU A 38 -0.80 18.83 -5.38
C LEU A 38 0.13 17.66 -5.01
N ARG A 39 1.44 17.89 -4.89
CA ARG A 39 2.39 16.88 -4.43
C ARG A 39 2.04 16.36 -3.03
N HIS A 40 1.80 17.26 -2.07
CA HIS A 40 1.39 16.88 -0.72
C HIS A 40 0.07 16.09 -0.71
N LEU A 41 -0.91 16.53 -1.50
CA LEU A 41 -2.20 15.82 -1.63
C LEU A 41 -2.04 14.42 -2.22
N ILE A 42 -1.18 14.24 -3.23
CA ILE A 42 -0.88 12.92 -3.80
C ILE A 42 -0.21 12.01 -2.76
N ASP A 43 0.76 12.55 -2.01
CA ASP A 43 1.46 11.78 -0.98
C ASP A 43 0.52 11.36 0.17
N GLU A 44 -0.39 12.24 0.61
CA GLU A 44 -1.41 11.88 1.60
C GLU A 44 -2.46 10.90 1.04
N GLY A 45 -2.88 11.09 -0.22
CA GLY A 45 -3.77 10.16 -0.90
C GLY A 45 -3.15 8.77 -1.00
N PHE A 46 -1.87 8.67 -1.36
CA PHE A 46 -1.12 7.41 -1.37
C PHE A 46 -1.11 6.73 0.01
N LYS A 47 -0.80 7.47 1.07
CA LYS A 47 -0.84 6.93 2.45
C LYS A 47 -2.23 6.48 2.88
N SER A 48 -3.31 7.05 2.34
CA SER A 48 -4.67 6.62 2.66
C SER A 48 -5.08 5.32 1.95
N ILE A 49 -4.52 5.02 0.77
CA ILE A 49 -4.85 3.82 -0.01
C ILE A 49 -3.92 2.63 0.27
N GLU A 50 -2.65 2.89 0.61
CA GLU A 50 -1.67 1.84 0.88
C GLU A 50 -1.97 0.91 2.07
N PRO A 51 -2.48 1.37 3.24
CA PRO A 51 -2.81 0.45 4.32
C PRO A 51 -3.85 -0.60 3.90
N GLU A 52 -4.76 -0.28 2.97
CA GLU A 52 -5.71 -1.26 2.41
C GLU A 52 -5.06 -2.35 1.54
N ALA A 53 -3.85 -2.12 1.03
CA ALA A 53 -3.08 -3.11 0.27
C ALA A 53 -2.16 -3.94 1.17
N ALA A 54 -1.49 -3.31 2.14
CA ALA A 54 -0.60 -3.98 3.09
C ALA A 54 -1.38 -4.86 4.09
N ASP A 55 -2.53 -4.39 4.59
CA ASP A 55 -3.33 -5.15 5.57
C ASP A 55 -3.90 -6.44 4.97
N ARG A 56 -4.28 -6.46 3.69
CA ARG A 56 -4.74 -7.70 3.04
C ARG A 56 -3.67 -8.80 2.94
N GLY A 57 -2.41 -8.40 2.72
CA GLY A 57 -1.28 -9.34 2.69
C GLY A 57 -0.95 -9.84 4.11
N ASN A 58 -0.92 -8.93 5.08
CA ASN A 58 -0.56 -9.24 6.44
C ASN A 58 -1.65 -10.05 7.16
N ASP A 59 -2.93 -9.78 6.91
CA ASP A 59 -4.05 -10.57 7.44
C ASP A 59 -4.03 -12.01 6.90
N ARG A 60 -3.69 -12.18 5.62
CA ARG A 60 -3.56 -13.51 5.02
C ARG A 60 -2.36 -14.27 5.60
N LEU A 61 -1.21 -13.62 5.76
CA LEU A 61 -0.05 -14.23 6.40
C LEU A 61 -0.29 -14.52 7.89
N ALA A 62 -0.97 -13.64 8.62
CA ALA A 62 -1.35 -13.86 10.01
C ALA A 62 -2.39 -15.00 10.16
N ALA A 63 -3.33 -15.12 9.23
CA ALA A 63 -4.24 -16.27 9.16
C ALA A 63 -3.48 -17.57 8.88
N LEU A 64 -2.54 -17.57 7.93
CA LEU A 64 -1.70 -18.73 7.65
C LEU A 64 -0.80 -19.09 8.83
N HIS A 65 -0.18 -18.12 9.52
CA HIS A 65 0.62 -18.38 10.71
C HIS A 65 -0.20 -18.93 11.87
N ARG A 66 -1.43 -18.44 12.08
CA ARG A 66 -2.34 -18.99 13.10
C ARG A 66 -2.68 -20.47 12.83
N ILE A 67 -2.84 -20.85 11.57
CA ILE A 67 -3.16 -22.23 11.18
C ILE A 67 -1.90 -23.12 11.13
N SER A 68 -0.76 -22.56 10.70
CA SER A 68 0.51 -23.26 10.51
C SER A 68 1.12 -23.79 11.82
N GLY A 69 0.71 -23.27 12.97
CA GLY A 69 1.21 -23.68 14.29
C GLY A 69 0.22 -24.51 15.11
N SER A 70 -1.04 -24.65 14.70
CA SER A 70 -2.05 -25.34 15.51
C SER A 70 -1.99 -26.87 15.41
N TYR A 71 -1.21 -27.41 14.47
CA TYR A 71 -1.07 -28.86 14.24
C TYR A 71 0.34 -29.39 14.53
N THR A 72 1.26 -28.53 14.99
CA THR A 72 2.62 -28.93 15.38
C THR A 72 2.55 -29.74 16.67
N GLY A 73 2.45 -31.06 16.54
CA GLY A 73 2.28 -32.01 17.64
C GLY A 73 1.22 -33.09 17.39
N LEU A 74 0.42 -32.97 16.32
CA LEU A 74 -0.54 -33.99 15.89
C LEU A 74 0.05 -35.02 14.90
N TYR A 75 1.27 -34.78 14.45
CA TYR A 75 1.94 -35.63 13.46
C TYR A 75 3.09 -36.38 14.11
N GLU A 76 3.15 -37.68 13.86
CA GLU A 76 4.22 -38.55 14.33
C GLU A 76 5.59 -38.13 13.73
N PRO A 77 6.70 -38.41 14.44
CA PRO A 77 8.03 -38.17 13.90
C PRO A 77 8.21 -38.89 12.54
N GLY A 78 8.65 -38.16 11.51
CA GLY A 78 8.88 -38.69 10.15
C GLY A 78 7.68 -38.57 9.19
N TYR A 79 6.51 -38.12 9.67
CA TYR A 79 5.31 -38.00 8.86
C TYR A 79 5.46 -37.10 7.62
N LEU A 80 6.26 -36.03 7.71
CA LEU A 80 6.50 -35.11 6.58
C LEU A 80 7.38 -35.73 5.50
N GLU A 81 8.35 -36.56 5.89
CA GLU A 81 9.24 -37.27 4.99
C GLU A 81 8.48 -38.36 4.22
N ASP A 82 7.61 -39.11 4.90
CA ASP A 82 6.77 -40.13 4.29
C ASP A 82 5.79 -39.52 3.27
N LEU A 83 5.13 -38.40 3.64
CA LEU A 83 4.18 -37.71 2.77
C LEU A 83 4.84 -37.10 1.53
N ARG A 84 6.10 -36.66 1.63
CA ARG A 84 6.88 -36.17 0.49
C ARG A 84 7.34 -37.29 -0.44
N ALA A 85 7.59 -38.49 0.10
CA ALA A 85 7.98 -39.65 -0.71
C ALA A 85 6.82 -40.17 -1.59
N GLU A 86 5.56 -39.91 -1.20
CA GLU A 86 4.37 -40.31 -1.96
C GLU A 86 4.03 -39.40 -3.16
N TRP A 87 4.65 -38.21 -3.25
CA TRP A 87 4.37 -37.28 -4.34
C TRP A 87 5.37 -37.47 -5.49
N PRO A 88 4.90 -37.71 -6.74
CA PRO A 88 5.80 -37.78 -7.88
C PRO A 88 6.42 -36.42 -8.18
N SER A 89 7.72 -36.42 -8.49
CA SER A 89 8.53 -35.25 -8.86
C SER A 89 8.01 -34.52 -10.09
#